data_AF-G9AA46-F1
#
_entry.id   AF-G9AA46-F1
#
_cell.length_a   1.000
_cell.length_b   1.000
_cell.length_c   1.000
_cell.angle_alpha   90.00
_cell.angle_beta   90.00
_cell.angle_gamma   90.00
#
_symmetry.space_group_name_H-M   'P 1'
#
loop_
_entity.id
_entity.type
_entity.pdbx_description
1 polymer ?
#
loop_
_entity_poly.entity_id
_entity_poly.type
_entity_poly.pdbx_seq_one_letter_code
_entity_poly.pdbx_strand_id
1 'polypeptide(L)' 'MRPEDKTAAARVLLDMPLFHLLMDELEIAAVNGCVHAQITDHEARAAFAAEVRAIRNFRGKLKFLTEQAKADGKGAPA' A
#
# COMPACT_ATOMS: atom_id res chain seq x y z
N MET A 1 7.42 14.34 11.32
CA MET A 1 7.58 14.63 9.88
C MET A 1 6.53 15.65 9.47
N ARG A 2 6.96 16.73 8.82
CA ARG A 2 6.05 17.72 8.24
C ARG A 2 5.32 17.10 7.04
N PRO A 3 4.17 17.65 6.60
CA PRO A 3 3.42 17.13 5.46
C PRO A 3 4.30 16.95 4.20
N GLU A 4 5.16 17.92 3.90
CA GLU A 4 6.10 17.87 2.79
C GLU A 4 7.10 16.71 2.91
N ASP A 5 7.62 16.44 4.11
CA ASP A 5 8.55 15.34 4.36
C ASP A 5 7.84 13.99 4.13
N LYS A 6 6.56 13.87 4.51
CA LYS A 6 5.77 12.64 4.32
C LYS A 6 5.51 12.37 2.84
N THR A 7 5.18 13.42 2.07
CA THR A 7 5.00 13.32 0.62
C THR A 7 6.30 12.91 -0.07
N ALA A 8 7.42 13.53 0.29
CA ALA A 8 8.73 13.20 -0.27
C ALA A 8 9.10 11.74 0.02
N ALA A 9 8.92 11.27 1.26
CA ALA A 9 9.17 9.87 1.61
C ALA A 9 8.24 8.90 0.88
N ALA A 10 6.95 9.22 0.75
CA ALA A 10 6.00 8.41 -0.01
C ALA A 10 6.39 8.31 -1.49
N ARG A 11 6.91 9.41 -2.06
CA ARG A 11 7.40 9.43 -3.44
C ARG A 11 8.62 8.53 -3.62
N VAL A 12 9.58 8.59 -2.70
CA VAL A 12 10.77 7.71 -2.72
C VAL A 12 10.37 6.23 -2.71
N LEU A 13 9.41 5.84 -1.87
CA LEU A 13 8.92 4.46 -1.85
C LEU A 13 8.26 4.06 -3.18
N LEU A 14 7.43 4.94 -3.75
CA LEU A 14 6.72 4.67 -5.01
C LEU A 14 7.64 4.71 -6.24
N ASP A 15 8.79 5.38 -6.18
CA ASP A 15 9.77 5.41 -7.26
C ASP A 15 10.77 4.23 -7.16
N MET A 16 10.73 3.42 -6.08
CA MET A 16 11.62 2.27 -5.86
C MET A 16 11.06 0.99 -6.49
N PRO A 17 11.71 0.39 -7.52
CA PRO A 17 11.18 -0.82 -8.18
C PRO A 17 11.06 -2.03 -7.24
N LEU A 18 12.05 -2.22 -6.36
CA LEU A 18 12.04 -3.30 -5.38
C LEU A 18 10.86 -3.21 -4.41
N PHE A 19 10.41 -2.00 -4.08
CA PHE A 19 9.24 -1.81 -3.23
C PHE A 19 7.98 -2.42 -3.87
N HIS A 20 7.75 -2.17 -5.17
CA HIS A 20 6.59 -2.75 -5.86
C HIS A 20 6.67 -4.27 -5.93
N LEU A 21 7.84 -4.81 -6.25
CA LEU A 21 8.05 -6.26 -6.28
C LEU A 21 7.71 -6.90 -4.93
N LEU A 22 8.25 -6.37 -3.83
CA LEU A 22 8.00 -6.89 -2.49
C LEU A 22 6.53 -6.75 -2.09
N MET A 23 5.88 -5.62 -2.39
CA MET A 23 4.46 -5.45 -2.09
C MET A 23 3.58 -6.43 -2.86
N ASP A 24 3.89 -6.71 -4.13
CA ASP A 24 3.16 -7.67 -4.95
C ASP A 24 3.41 -9.11 -4.47
N GLU A 25 4.65 -9.47 -4.10
CA GLU A 25 5.00 -10.77 -3.51
C GLU A 25 4.25 -11.02 -2.20
N LEU A 26 4.22 -10.04 -1.29
CA LEU A 26 3.48 -10.12 -0.03
C LEU A 26 1.97 -10.25 -0.27
N GLU A 27 1.42 -9.50 -1.22
CA GLU A 27 0.00 -9.57 -1.54
C GLU A 27 -0.37 -10.95 -2.09
N ILE A 28 0.43 -11.50 -3.00
CA ILE A 28 0.25 -12.85 -3.56
C ILE A 28 0.35 -13.91 -2.46
N ALA A 29 1.34 -13.80 -1.58
CA ALA A 29 1.52 -14.75 -0.47
C ALA A 29 0.29 -14.76 0.45
N ALA A 30 -0.23 -13.59 0.83
CA ALA A 30 -1.42 -13.48 1.67
C ALA A 30 -2.69 -13.97 0.96
N VAL A 31 -2.87 -13.67 -0.34
CA VAL A 31 -3.98 -14.21 -1.14
C VAL A 31 -3.92 -15.74 -1.17
N ASN A 32 -2.75 -16.31 -1.46
CA ASN A 32 -2.57 -17.76 -1.50
C ASN A 32 -2.81 -18.38 -0.13
N GLY A 33 -2.32 -17.78 0.96
CA GLY A 33 -2.61 -18.21 2.32
C GLY A 33 -4.10 -18.23 2.64
N CYS A 34 -4.83 -17.19 2.23
CA CYS A 34 -6.29 -17.12 2.39
C CYS A 34 -7.01 -18.23 1.61
N VAL A 35 -6.62 -18.48 0.36
CA VAL A 35 -7.25 -19.48 -0.52
C VAL A 35 -6.96 -20.91 -0.05
N HIS A 36 -5.74 -21.17 0.41
CA HIS A 36 -5.28 -22.50 0.82
C HIS A 36 -5.48 -22.81 2.32
N ALA A 37 -5.98 -21.86 3.11
CA ALA A 37 -6.34 -22.10 4.49
C ALA A 37 -7.35 -23.26 4.58
N GLN A 38 -7.12 -24.16 5.55
CA GLN A 38 -7.97 -25.33 5.78
C GLN A 38 -9.44 -24.93 5.91
N ILE A 39 -10.36 -25.79 5.49
CA ILE A 39 -11.78 -25.45 5.44
C ILE A 39 -12.34 -25.06 6.83
N THR A 40 -11.78 -25.65 7.89
CA THR A 40 -12.11 -25.41 9.30
C THR A 40 -11.33 -24.26 9.93
N ASP A 41 -10.27 -23.78 9.28
CA ASP A 41 -9.42 -22.71 9.82
C ASP A 41 -9.88 -21.34 9.32
N HIS A 42 -11.00 -20.91 9.89
CA HIS A 42 -11.59 -19.62 9.58
C HIS A 42 -10.76 -18.44 10.07
N GLU A 43 -10.01 -18.62 11.16
CA GLU A 43 -9.18 -17.58 11.76
C GLU A 43 -7.98 -17.26 10.86
N ALA A 44 -7.25 -18.28 10.39
CA ALA A 44 -6.14 -18.07 9.46
C ALA A 44 -6.63 -17.42 8.16
N ARG A 45 -7.77 -17.87 7.62
CA ARG A 45 -8.37 -17.26 6.42
C ARG A 45 -8.68 -15.78 6.63
N ALA A 46 -9.28 -15.44 7.78
CA ALA A 46 -9.60 -14.05 8.11
C ALA A 46 -8.34 -13.20 8.29
N ALA A 47 -7.29 -13.75 8.92
CA ALA A 47 -6.00 -13.09 9.11
C ALA A 47 -5.33 -12.76 7.77
N PHE A 48 -5.20 -13.73 6.87
CA PHE A 48 -4.64 -13.50 5.54
C PHE A 48 -5.47 -12.48 4.73
N ALA A 49 -6.80 -12.55 4.79
CA ALA A 49 -7.66 -11.56 4.14
C ALA A 49 -7.52 -10.14 4.75
N ALA A 50 -7.21 -10.03 6.04
CA ALA A 50 -6.89 -8.75 6.68
C ALA A 50 -5.53 -8.21 6.21
N GLU A 51 -4.54 -9.08 6.05
CA GLU A 51 -3.21 -8.72 5.53
C GLU A 51 -3.28 -8.17 4.10
N VAL A 52 -4.00 -8.85 3.19
CA VAL A 52 -4.25 -8.33 1.82
C VAL A 52 -4.86 -6.92 1.87
N ARG A 53 -5.85 -6.70 2.74
CA ARG A 53 -6.47 -5.38 2.91
C ARG A 53 -5.48 -4.35 3.43
N ALA A 54 -4.64 -4.70 4.40
CA ALA A 54 -3.61 -3.81 4.93
C ALA A 54 -2.59 -3.39 3.86
N ILE A 55 -2.12 -4.35 3.06
CA ILE A 55 -1.21 -4.11 1.92
C ILE A 55 -1.83 -3.12 0.93
N ARG A 56 -3.07 -3.39 0.48
CA ARG A 56 -3.79 -2.51 -0.45
C ARG A 56 -4.03 -1.11 0.12
N ASN A 57 -4.43 -1.03 1.39
CA ASN A 57 -4.64 0.24 2.07
C ASN A 57 -3.35 1.06 2.18
N PHE A 58 -2.23 0.40 2.48
CA PHE A 58 -0.93 1.05 2.56
C PHE A 58 -0.50 1.61 1.20
N ARG A 59 -0.58 0.81 0.13
CA ARG A 59 -0.33 1.28 -1.26
C ARG A 59 -1.24 2.45 -1.63
N GLY A 60 -2.52 2.37 -1.27
CA GLY A 60 -3.50 3.44 -1.46
C GLY A 60 -3.11 4.73 -0.72
N LYS A 61 -2.65 4.61 0.53
CA LYS A 61 -2.21 5.75 1.34
C LYS A 61 -0.99 6.44 0.74
N LEU A 62 -0.01 5.70 0.25
CA LEU A 62 1.17 6.27 -0.41
C LEU A 62 0.77 7.04 -1.68
N LYS A 63 -0.06 6.44 -2.53
CA LYS A 63 -0.59 7.11 -3.73
C LYS A 63 -1.33 8.39 -3.37
N PHE A 64 -2.22 8.33 -2.39
CA PHE A 64 -2.98 9.49 -1.91
C PHE A 64 -2.08 10.63 -1.44
N LEU A 65 -1.03 10.35 -0.66
CA LEU A 65 -0.06 11.36 -0.23
C LEU A 65 0.61 12.05 -1.42
N THR A 66 0.95 11.30 -2.48
CA THR A 66 1.59 11.88 -3.67
C THR A 66 0.63 12.62 -4.60
N GLU A 67 -0.65 12.23 -4.66
CA GLU A 67 -1.66 12.90 -5.50
C GLU A 67 -2.21 14.17 -4.84
N GLN A 68 -2.36 14.21 -3.51
CA GLN A 68 -2.71 15.45 -2.80
C GLN A 68 -1.68 16.55 -3.06
N ALA A 69 -0.40 16.22 -3.01
CA ALA A 69 0.67 17.19 -3.28
C ALA A 69 0.64 17.76 -4.72
N LYS A 70 0.21 16.96 -5.71
CA LYS A 70 0.02 17.45 -7.09
C LYS A 70 -1.17 18.40 -7.21
N ALA A 71 -2.24 18.16 -6.45
CA ALA A 71 -3.42 19.01 -6.46
C ALA A 71 -3.13 20.38 -5.81
N ASP A 72 -2.41 20.38 -4.69
CA ASP A 72 -2.05 21.61 -3.96
C ASP A 72 -1.03 22.48 -4.72
N GLY A 73 -0.18 21.88 -5.57
CA GLY A 73 0.81 22.59 -6.39
C GLY A 73 0.23 23.30 -7.64
N LYS A 74 -1.05 23.10 -7.97
CA LYS A 74 -1.69 23.68 -9.18
C LYS A 74 -2.38 25.03 -8.94
N GLY A 75 -2.27 25.59 -7.73
CA GLY A 75 -2.99 26.79 -7.28
C GLY A 75 -2.21 28.10 -7.26
N ALA A 76 -0.94 28.15 -7.67
CA ALA A 76 -0.20 29.41 -7.75
C ALA A 76 -0.37 30.05 -9.14
N PRO A 77 -1.05 31.21 -9.27
CA PRO A 77 -1.07 31.94 -10.54
C PRO A 77 0.33 32.50 -10.84
N ALA A 78 0.71 32.43 -12.11
CA ALA A 78 1.85 33.13 -12.69
C ALA A 78 1.55 34.63 -12.88
#